data_AF-A0A2A2KBI1-F1
#
_entry.id   AF-A0A2A2KBI1-F1
#
_cell.length_a   1.000
_cell.length_b   1.000
_cell.length_c   1.000
_cell.angle_alpha   90.00
_cell.angle_beta   90.00
_cell.angle_gamma   90.00
#
_symmetry.space_group_name_H-M   'P 1'
#
loop_
_entity.id
_entity.type
_entity.pdbx_description
1 polymer ?
#
loop_
_entity_poly.entity_id
_entity_poly.type
_entity_poly.pdbx_seq_one_letter_code
_entity_poly.pdbx_strand_id
1 'polypeptide(L)'
;MACLGCHGPDGKGIAAAGFPRLAGLPAGYLSKQLQDFRSGSRKQAVMEPLAKALDDAEIEAISAYLAKLPADPAPDTRRQQIATNPVARLALYGDWSRKIPGCVQCHGPGGSGLMVDVAKAMTDAEVKAVADYFAQPASQEAKP
;
A
#
# COMPACT_ATOMS: atom_id res chain seq x y z
N MET A 1 3.59 24.33 -1.12
CA MET A 1 2.44 23.43 -0.89
C MET A 1 2.43 23.05 0.59
N ALA A 2 1.32 23.28 1.33
CA ALA A 2 1.27 23.16 2.79
C ALA A 2 1.66 21.78 3.34
N CYS A 3 1.36 20.70 2.61
CA CYS A 3 1.68 19.33 2.99
C CYS A 3 3.19 19.09 3.16
N LEU A 4 4.00 19.68 2.28
CA LEU A 4 5.45 19.45 2.21
C LEU A 4 6.21 20.14 3.36
N GLY A 5 5.56 21.05 4.10
CA GLY A 5 6.16 21.67 5.29
C GLY A 5 6.43 20.66 6.41
N CYS A 6 5.56 19.66 6.57
CA CYS A 6 5.75 18.58 7.55
C CYS A 6 6.23 17.28 6.89
N HIS A 7 5.76 16.98 5.68
CA HIS A 7 6.09 15.73 4.98
C HIS A 7 7.39 15.77 4.17
N GLY A 8 8.21 16.79 4.40
CA GLY A 8 9.47 17.02 3.68
C GLY A 8 9.28 17.68 2.32
N PRO A 9 10.29 18.40 1.82
CA PRO A 9 10.20 19.23 0.61
C PRO A 9 9.92 18.41 -0.66
N ASP A 10 10.28 17.14 -0.66
CA ASP A 10 10.05 16.17 -1.73
C ASP A 10 8.93 15.17 -1.41
N GLY A 11 8.25 15.33 -0.27
CA GLY A 11 7.20 14.44 0.18
C GLY A 11 7.70 13.07 0.67
N LYS A 12 9.01 12.90 0.92
CA LYS A 12 9.59 11.64 1.41
C LYS A 12 9.40 11.38 2.89
N GLY A 13 8.85 12.35 3.63
CA GLY A 13 8.63 12.26 5.06
C GLY A 13 9.88 12.55 5.87
N ILE A 14 9.69 12.63 7.18
CA ILE A 14 10.74 12.85 8.17
C ILE A 14 10.53 11.79 9.26
N ALA A 15 11.15 10.62 9.09
CA ALA A 15 10.91 9.45 9.95
C ALA A 15 11.17 9.74 11.43
N ALA A 16 12.25 10.47 11.73
CA ALA A 16 12.62 10.85 13.11
C ALA A 16 11.57 11.77 13.79
N ALA A 17 10.79 12.50 13.00
CA ALA A 17 9.71 13.37 13.47
C ALA A 17 8.32 12.73 13.34
N GLY A 18 8.24 11.47 12.89
CA GLY A 18 6.97 10.75 12.71
C GLY A 18 6.13 11.22 11.52
N PHE A 19 6.68 12.01 10.60
CA PHE A 19 5.97 12.43 9.39
C PHE A 19 6.20 11.41 8.27
N PRO A 20 5.16 10.68 7.83
CA PRO A 20 5.33 9.61 6.84
C PRO A 20 5.57 10.16 5.43
N ARG A 21 6.17 9.32 4.58
CA ARG A 21 6.25 9.53 3.13
C ARG A 21 4.85 9.64 2.53
N LEU A 22 4.68 10.62 1.64
CA LEU A 22 3.50 10.76 0.78
C LEU A 22 3.85 10.57 -0.71
N ALA A 23 5.06 10.94 -1.10
CA ALA A 23 5.50 10.92 -2.50
C ALA A 23 5.40 9.53 -3.11
N GLY A 24 4.67 9.40 -4.23
CA GLY A 24 4.50 8.14 -4.97
C GLY A 24 3.68 7.07 -4.26
N LEU A 25 2.94 7.42 -3.19
CA LEU A 25 1.88 6.53 -2.69
C LEU A 25 0.68 6.53 -3.65
N PRO A 26 -0.09 5.44 -3.74
CA PRO A 26 -1.26 5.39 -4.62
C PRO A 26 -2.25 6.50 -4.30
N ALA A 27 -2.75 7.21 -5.32
CA ALA A 27 -3.69 8.32 -5.15
C ALA A 27 -4.95 7.91 -4.38
N GLY A 28 -5.51 6.73 -4.67
CA GLY A 28 -6.67 6.19 -3.96
C GLY A 28 -6.40 5.88 -2.48
N TYR A 29 -5.16 5.51 -2.13
CA TYR A 29 -4.79 5.35 -0.72
C TYR A 29 -4.73 6.71 -0.03
N LEU A 30 -4.08 7.70 -0.65
CA LEU A 30 -3.96 9.05 -0.10
C LEU A 30 -5.33 9.71 0.10
N SER A 31 -6.22 9.62 -0.88
CA SER A 31 -7.57 10.19 -0.78
C SER A 31 -8.38 9.53 0.34
N LYS A 32 -8.31 8.20 0.44
CA LYS A 32 -8.94 7.45 1.53
C LYS A 32 -8.42 7.89 2.89
N GLN A 33 -7.11 8.07 3.06
CA GLN A 33 -6.55 8.51 4.34
C GLN A 33 -7.04 9.92 4.71
N LEU A 34 -7.07 10.86 3.77
CA LEU A 34 -7.57 12.21 4.00
C LEU A 34 -9.06 12.20 4.38
N GLN A 35 -9.88 11.40 3.69
CA GLN A 35 -11.30 11.21 4.04
C GLN A 35 -11.48 10.58 5.42
N ASP A 36 -10.63 9.62 5.79
CA ASP A 36 -10.68 8.98 7.10
C ASP A 36 -10.28 9.94 8.23
N PHE A 37 -9.29 10.81 8.02
CA PHE A 37 -8.96 11.87 8.95
C PHE A 37 -10.09 12.90 9.06
N ARG A 38 -10.67 13.31 7.93
CA ARG A 38 -11.78 14.28 7.90
C ARG A 38 -13.01 13.79 8.65
N SER A 39 -13.35 12.51 8.48
CA SER A 39 -14.49 11.86 9.15
C SER A 39 -14.20 11.44 10.60
N GLY A 40 -12.93 11.39 11.01
CA GLY A 40 -12.52 10.87 12.32
C GLY A 40 -12.46 9.33 12.40
N SER A 41 -12.69 8.63 11.29
CA SER A 41 -12.47 7.18 11.18
C SER A 41 -11.00 6.82 11.43
N ARG A 42 -10.07 7.73 11.09
CA ARG A 42 -8.67 7.68 11.47
C ARG A 42 -8.35 8.89 12.34
N LYS A 43 -7.88 8.65 13.56
CA LYS A 43 -7.57 9.72 14.53
C LYS A 43 -6.09 10.08 14.48
N GLN A 44 -5.79 11.36 14.32
CA GLN A 44 -4.44 11.91 14.42
C GLN A 44 -4.55 13.44 14.59
N ALA A 45 -4.10 13.93 15.74
CA ALA A 45 -4.37 15.30 16.20
C ALA A 45 -3.84 16.42 15.28
N VAL A 46 -2.81 16.15 14.47
CA VAL A 46 -2.22 17.11 13.53
C VAL A 46 -2.96 17.10 12.19
N MET A 47 -3.29 15.92 11.66
CA MET A 47 -3.89 15.76 10.33
C MET A 47 -5.40 15.93 10.31
N GLU A 48 -6.12 15.64 11.40
CA GLU A 48 -7.57 15.82 11.49
C GLU A 48 -8.03 17.25 11.15
N PRO A 49 -7.51 18.33 11.78
CA PRO A 49 -7.93 19.69 11.44
C PRO A 49 -7.55 20.08 10.00
N LEU A 50 -6.40 19.60 9.50
CA LEU A 50 -5.97 19.85 8.13
C LEU A 50 -6.89 19.17 7.12
N ALA A 51 -7.26 17.92 7.35
CA ALA A 51 -8.18 17.18 6.49
C ALA A 51 -9.61 17.76 6.51
N LYS A 52 -10.05 18.32 7.66
CA LYS A 52 -11.35 19.00 7.79
C LYS A 52 -11.44 20.31 7.03
N ALA A 53 -10.32 20.94 6.74
CA ALA A 53 -10.28 22.17 5.94
C ALA A 53 -10.36 21.90 4.43
N LEU A 54 -10.28 20.63 3.99
CA LEU A 54 -10.26 20.26 2.57
C LEU A 54 -11.64 19.80 2.09
N ASP A 55 -12.03 20.26 0.91
CA ASP A 55 -13.15 19.70 0.17
C ASP A 55 -12.75 18.44 -0.63
N ASP A 56 -13.71 17.82 -1.31
CA ASP A 56 -13.48 16.58 -2.07
C ASP A 56 -12.57 16.78 -3.29
N ALA A 57 -12.71 17.93 -3.98
CA ALA A 57 -11.91 18.25 -5.15
C ALA A 57 -10.45 18.51 -4.75
N GLU A 58 -10.22 19.17 -3.62
CA GLU A 58 -8.89 19.39 -3.05
C GLU A 58 -8.26 18.07 -2.61
N ILE A 59 -9.00 17.19 -1.94
CA ILE A 59 -8.51 15.86 -1.55
C ILE A 59 -8.07 15.07 -2.80
N GLU A 60 -8.88 15.07 -3.85
CA GLU A 60 -8.54 14.39 -5.10
C GLU A 60 -7.30 15.00 -5.76
N ALA A 61 -7.25 16.32 -5.90
CA ALA A 61 -6.15 17.04 -6.53
C ALA A 61 -4.82 16.83 -5.78
N ILE A 62 -4.83 16.95 -4.45
CA ILE A 62 -3.65 16.73 -3.60
C ILE A 62 -3.18 15.27 -3.71
N SER A 63 -4.11 14.32 -3.65
CA SER A 63 -3.79 12.89 -3.76
C SER A 63 -3.17 12.54 -5.11
N ALA A 64 -3.72 13.07 -6.20
CA ALA A 64 -3.21 12.88 -7.55
C ALA A 64 -1.83 13.52 -7.74
N TYR A 65 -1.59 14.71 -7.16
CA TYR A 65 -0.30 15.38 -7.20
C TYR A 65 0.78 14.60 -6.44
N LEU A 66 0.51 14.23 -5.18
CA LEU A 66 1.46 13.50 -4.33
C LEU A 66 1.82 12.12 -4.90
N ALA A 67 0.85 11.43 -5.53
CA ALA A 67 1.07 10.16 -6.19
C ALA A 67 2.03 10.25 -7.39
N LYS A 68 2.19 11.43 -7.99
CA LYS A 68 3.11 11.67 -9.12
C LYS A 68 4.51 12.11 -8.68
N LEU A 69 4.71 12.42 -7.40
CA LEU A 69 6.03 12.80 -6.91
C LEU A 69 7.00 11.59 -7.00
N PRO A 70 8.29 11.82 -7.30
CA PRO A 70 9.28 10.77 -7.32
C PRO A 70 9.35 10.04 -5.96
N ALA A 71 9.17 8.71 -5.99
CA ALA A 71 9.39 7.85 -4.84
C ALA A 71 10.73 7.11 -4.98
N ASP A 72 11.33 6.79 -3.85
CA ASP A 72 12.46 5.87 -3.85
C ASP A 72 12.00 4.49 -4.37
N PRO A 73 12.82 3.81 -5.19
CA PRO A 73 12.46 2.51 -5.72
C PRO A 73 12.23 1.54 -4.56
N ALA A 74 11.16 0.75 -4.66
CA ALA A 74 10.89 -0.30 -3.69
C ALA A 74 12.08 -1.28 -3.67
N PRO A 75 12.53 -1.74 -2.49
CA PRO A 75 13.56 -2.77 -2.42
C PRO A 75 13.10 -4.01 -3.18
N ASP A 76 13.97 -4.62 -3.99
CA ASP A 76 13.66 -5.88 -4.66
C ASP A 76 13.52 -7.01 -3.62
N THR A 77 12.31 -7.19 -3.10
CA THR A 77 11.96 -8.30 -2.20
C THR A 77 10.95 -9.21 -2.88
N ARG A 78 11.49 -10.11 -3.70
CA ARG A 78 10.72 -11.19 -4.33
C ARG A 78 10.48 -12.32 -3.33
N ARG A 79 9.32 -12.98 -3.40
CA ARG A 79 9.03 -14.17 -2.56
C ARG A 79 10.10 -15.27 -2.68
N GLN A 80 10.77 -15.36 -3.82
CA GLN A 80 11.82 -16.36 -4.07
C GLN A 80 13.18 -16.01 -3.44
N GLN A 81 13.35 -14.80 -2.90
CA GLN A 81 14.58 -14.39 -2.26
C GLN A 81 14.78 -15.18 -0.96
N ILE A 82 16.01 -15.62 -0.70
CA ILE A 82 16.37 -16.32 0.55
C ILE A 82 16.38 -15.29 1.70
N ALA A 83 15.56 -15.53 2.72
CA ALA A 83 15.58 -14.72 3.93
C ALA A 83 16.89 -14.90 4.71
N THR A 84 17.61 -13.81 4.96
CA THR A 84 18.91 -13.82 5.64
C THR A 84 18.82 -13.57 7.15
N ASN A 85 17.67 -13.14 7.66
CA ASN A 85 17.44 -12.88 9.07
C ASN A 85 15.94 -13.10 9.44
N PRO A 86 15.59 -13.12 10.74
CA PRO A 86 14.21 -13.40 11.18
C PRO A 86 13.17 -12.39 10.66
N VAL A 87 13.53 -11.11 10.52
CA VAL A 87 12.63 -10.07 10.00
C VAL A 87 12.34 -10.31 8.52
N ALA A 88 13.38 -10.59 7.72
CA ALA A 88 13.22 -10.94 6.31
C ALA A 88 12.38 -12.21 6.14
N ARG A 89 12.54 -13.20 7.04
CA ARG A 89 11.75 -14.44 7.01
C ARG A 89 10.26 -14.16 7.23
N LEU A 90 9.93 -13.33 8.21
CA LEU A 90 8.55 -12.91 8.47
C LEU A 90 7.98 -12.09 7.31
N ALA A 91 8.74 -11.15 6.76
CA ALA A 91 8.30 -10.30 5.66
C ALA A 91 8.01 -11.09 4.36
N LEU A 92 8.88 -12.05 4.01
CA LEU A 92 8.78 -12.82 2.77
C LEU A 92 7.82 -14.00 2.89
N TYR A 93 7.84 -14.73 4.01
CA TYR A 93 7.13 -16.01 4.15
C TYR A 93 6.03 -15.99 5.21
N GLY A 94 6.12 -15.08 6.18
CA GLY A 94 5.21 -15.03 7.32
C GLY A 94 5.56 -16.06 8.40
N ASP A 95 4.58 -16.32 9.26
CA ASP A 95 4.60 -17.33 10.30
C ASP A 95 3.24 -18.01 10.38
N TRP A 96 3.09 -19.12 9.65
CA TRP A 96 1.85 -19.88 9.58
C TRP A 96 1.49 -20.62 10.86
N SER A 97 2.47 -20.89 11.74
CA SER A 97 2.17 -21.43 13.08
C SER A 97 1.34 -20.44 13.90
N ARG A 98 1.48 -19.14 13.60
CA ARG A 98 0.73 -18.02 14.19
C ARG A 98 -0.33 -17.44 13.25
N LYS A 99 -0.59 -18.08 12.11
CA LYS A 99 -1.53 -17.61 11.07
C LYS A 99 -1.20 -16.22 10.52
N ILE A 100 0.08 -15.86 10.46
CA ILE A 100 0.56 -14.59 9.89
C ILE A 100 1.04 -14.86 8.46
N PRO A 101 0.35 -14.41 7.41
CA PRO A 101 0.88 -14.49 6.06
C PRO A 101 2.10 -13.59 5.88
N GLY A 102 3.04 -13.95 5.01
CA GLY A 102 4.11 -13.06 4.58
C GLY A 102 3.59 -11.72 4.04
N CYS A 103 4.19 -10.61 4.47
CA CYS A 103 3.75 -9.25 4.18
C CYS A 103 3.67 -8.96 2.67
N VAL A 104 4.66 -9.44 1.91
CA VAL A 104 4.75 -9.24 0.45
C VAL A 104 3.62 -9.93 -0.32
N GLN A 105 2.84 -10.80 0.33
CA GLN A 105 1.69 -11.44 -0.31
C GLN A 105 0.55 -10.46 -0.59
N CYS A 106 0.40 -9.42 0.24
CA CYS A 106 -0.62 -8.39 0.08
C CYS A 106 -0.03 -7.01 -0.21
N HIS A 107 1.19 -6.74 0.23
CA HIS A 107 1.87 -5.45 -0.01
C HIS A 107 2.76 -5.46 -1.26
N GLY A 108 2.81 -6.55 -2.03
CA GLY A 108 3.63 -6.67 -3.23
C GLY A 108 5.14 -6.77 -2.95
N PRO A 109 5.97 -7.00 -3.98
CA PRO A 109 7.42 -7.00 -3.84
C PRO A 109 7.91 -5.62 -3.36
N GLY A 110 8.75 -5.60 -2.33
CA GLY A 110 9.29 -4.36 -1.78
C GLY A 110 8.29 -3.53 -0.99
N GLY A 111 7.05 -4.01 -0.80
CA GLY A 111 5.98 -3.21 -0.23
C GLY A 111 5.42 -2.15 -1.19
N SER A 112 5.64 -2.29 -2.52
CA SER A 112 5.17 -1.34 -3.53
C SER A 112 3.64 -1.24 -3.65
N GLY A 113 2.91 -2.22 -3.12
CA GLY A 113 1.47 -2.39 -3.29
C GLY A 113 1.15 -3.42 -4.36
N LEU A 114 0.20 -4.32 -4.08
CA LEU A 114 -0.10 -5.46 -4.97
C LEU A 114 -0.71 -5.03 -6.32
N MET A 115 -1.57 -4.02 -6.33
CA MET A 115 -2.40 -3.67 -7.48
C MET A 115 -1.73 -2.74 -8.50
N VAL A 116 -0.60 -2.11 -8.17
CA VAL A 116 0.09 -1.21 -9.12
C VAL A 116 0.73 -2.00 -10.27
N ASP A 117 1.21 -3.21 -9.97
CA ASP A 117 1.98 -4.03 -10.90
C ASP A 117 1.16 -5.17 -11.51
N VAL A 118 0.16 -5.69 -10.78
CA VAL A 118 -0.64 -6.85 -11.24
C VAL A 118 -1.39 -6.55 -12.55
N ALA A 119 -2.07 -5.41 -12.65
CA ALA A 119 -2.85 -5.07 -13.84
C ALA A 119 -1.99 -4.82 -15.10
N LYS A 120 -0.71 -4.47 -14.92
CA LYS A 120 0.24 -4.26 -16.03
C LYS A 120 0.94 -5.55 -16.46
N ALA A 121 1.04 -6.51 -15.55
CA ALA A 121 1.80 -7.74 -15.76
C ALA A 121 0.97 -8.90 -16.34
N MET A 122 -0.36 -8.85 -16.22
CA MET A 122 -1.25 -9.90 -16.70
C MET A 122 -1.81 -9.57 -18.09
N THR A 123 -1.80 -10.57 -18.97
CA THR A 123 -2.55 -10.56 -20.24
C THR A 123 -4.03 -10.89 -19.99
N ASP A 124 -4.91 -10.48 -20.90
CA ASP A 124 -6.34 -10.81 -20.83
C ASP A 124 -6.60 -12.33 -20.75
N ALA A 125 -5.75 -13.11 -21.44
CA ALA A 125 -5.80 -14.57 -21.40
C ALA A 125 -5.47 -15.12 -20.00
N GLU A 126 -4.46 -14.56 -19.32
CA GLU A 126 -4.12 -14.94 -17.94
C GLU A 126 -5.19 -14.49 -16.96
N VAL A 127 -5.75 -13.29 -17.12
CA VAL A 127 -6.88 -12.82 -16.31
C VAL A 127 -8.06 -13.78 -16.43
N LYS A 128 -8.42 -14.16 -17.67
CA LYS A 128 -9.49 -15.13 -17.92
C LYS A 128 -9.19 -16.49 -17.29
N ALA A 129 -7.98 -17.02 -17.47
CA ALA A 129 -7.61 -18.33 -16.93
C ALA A 129 -7.66 -18.36 -15.40
N VAL A 130 -7.21 -17.29 -14.73
CA VAL A 130 -7.28 -17.16 -13.27
C VAL A 130 -8.74 -17.04 -12.80
N ALA A 131 -9.56 -16.25 -13.50
CA ALA A 131 -10.99 -16.14 -13.20
C ALA A 131 -11.70 -17.49 -13.35
N ASP A 132 -11.43 -18.22 -14.43
CA ASP A 132 -11.97 -19.57 -14.68
C ASP A 132 -11.53 -20.55 -13.58
N TYR A 133 -10.28 -20.47 -13.09
CA TYR A 133 -9.77 -21.29 -11.99
C TYR A 133 -10.55 -21.06 -10.69
N PHE A 134 -10.76 -19.80 -10.30
CA PHE A 134 -11.50 -19.48 -9.08
C PHE A 134 -13.03 -19.63 -9.21
N ALA A 135 -13.55 -19.68 -10.44
CA ALA A 135 -14.95 -19.97 -10.71
C ALA A 135 -15.28 -21.48 -10.63
N GLN A 136 -14.27 -22.35 -10.61
CA GLN A 136 -14.50 -23.77 -10.36
C GLN A 136 -14.91 -23.95 -8.89
N PRO A 137 -15.99 -24.72 -8.60
CA PRO A 137 -16.35 -25.02 -7.23
C PRO A 137 -15.14 -25.68 -6.55
N ALA A 138 -14.70 -25.09 -5.43
CA ALA A 138 -13.49 -25.49 -4.71
C ALA A 138 -13.40 -27.02 -4.66
N SER A 139 -12.33 -27.57 -5.23
CA SER A 139 -12.01 -28.98 -5.10
C SER A 139 -11.76 -29.29 -3.64
N GLN A 140 -12.82 -29.78 -2.99
CA GLN A 140 -12.83 -30.48 -1.72
C GLN A 140 -12.17 -29.70 -0.57
N GLU A 141 -13.02 -29.13 0.28
CA GLU A 141 -12.71 -28.99 1.69
C GLU A 141 -11.99 -30.26 2.14
N ALA A 142 -10.74 -30.13 2.59
CA ALA A 142 -10.03 -31.19 3.26
C ALA A 142 -10.89 -31.58 4.48
N LYS A 143 -11.67 -32.64 4.31
CA LYS A 143 -12.47 -33.26 5.36
C LYS A 143 -11.48 -33.63 6.50
N PRO A 144 -11.84 -33.33 7.76
CA PRO A 144 -10.94 -33.50 8.90
C PRO A 144 -10.40 -34.94 9.03
#